data_AF-A0A3C0G5L4-F1
#
_entry.id   AF-A0A3C0G5L4-F1
#
_cell.length_a   1.000
_cell.length_b   1.000
_cell.length_c   1.000
_cell.angle_alpha   90.00
_cell.angle_beta   90.00
_cell.angle_gamma   90.00
#
_symmetry.space_group_name_H-M   'P 1'
#
loop_
_entity.id
_entity.type
_entity.pdbx_description
1 polymer ?
#
loop_
_entity_poly.entity_id
_entity_poly.type
_entity_poly.pdbx_seq_one_letter_code
_entity_poly.pdbx_strand_id
1 'polypeptide(L)'
;GKEDVILAQEKGYNTYVKVDDSRCAAAAAWWKSSADKWALVRTKWDDVYGRNKDLSLEEKVDNKVLYKYLFDDEYDQKDEIEEVIESFVKQ
;
A
#
# COMPACT_ATOMS: atom_id res chain seq x y z
N GLY A 1 14.74 -23.73 46.32
CA GLY A 1 13.75 -24.09 45.28
C GLY A 1 14.49 -24.60 44.06
N LYS A 2 13.83 -25.34 43.17
CA LYS A 2 14.43 -25.73 41.88
C LYS A 2 14.50 -24.52 40.94
N GLU A 3 15.46 -24.55 40.02
CA GLU A 3 15.60 -23.53 38.97
C GLU A 3 14.50 -23.66 37.92
N ASP A 4 14.08 -22.51 37.38
CA ASP A 4 13.04 -22.43 36.37
C ASP A 4 13.53 -22.94 35.01
N VAL A 5 12.61 -23.57 34.26
CA VAL A 5 12.86 -24.07 32.92
C VAL A 5 11.81 -23.53 31.95
N ILE A 6 12.24 -23.19 30.73
CA ILE A 6 11.33 -22.69 29.69
C ILE A 6 10.41 -23.83 29.25
N LEU A 7 9.09 -23.63 29.41
CA LEU A 7 8.07 -24.61 29.07
C LEU A 7 7.57 -24.46 27.62
N ALA A 8 7.51 -23.23 27.10
CA ALA A 8 7.14 -22.90 25.72
C ALA A 8 7.56 -21.47 25.35
N GLN A 9 7.71 -21.21 24.05
CA GLN A 9 7.90 -19.87 23.49
C GLN A 9 7.12 -19.72 22.17
N GLU A 10 6.65 -18.50 21.90
CA GLU A 10 5.99 -18.13 20.65
C GLU A 10 6.96 -18.25 19.46
N LYS A 11 6.55 -18.99 18.43
CA LYS A 11 7.30 -19.12 17.19
C LYS A 11 6.87 -18.01 16.24
N GLY A 12 7.78 -17.08 15.94
CA GLY A 12 7.51 -15.93 15.07
C GLY A 12 7.47 -14.58 15.78
N TYR A 13 8.17 -14.43 16.91
CA TYR A 13 8.29 -13.16 17.60
C TYR A 13 9.18 -12.19 16.81
N ASN A 14 8.55 -11.27 16.08
CA ASN A 14 9.25 -10.21 15.36
C ASN A 14 9.58 -9.04 16.31
N THR A 15 10.86 -8.84 16.58
CA THR A 15 11.33 -7.65 17.31
C THR A 15 11.65 -6.53 16.33
N TYR A 16 10.96 -5.40 16.45
CA TYR A 16 11.27 -4.19 15.69
C TYR A 16 11.93 -3.17 16.60
N VAL A 17 13.11 -2.69 16.20
CA VAL A 17 13.79 -1.59 16.86
C VAL A 17 13.74 -0.41 15.91
N LYS A 18 13.27 0.76 16.40
CA LYS A 18 13.27 1.98 15.60
C LYS A 18 14.72 2.29 15.22
N VAL A 19 14.96 2.44 13.92
CA VAL A 19 16.25 2.87 13.39
C VAL A 19 16.25 4.39 13.25
N ASP A 20 17.44 4.96 13.11
CA ASP A 20 17.58 6.39 12.85
C ASP A 20 16.85 6.81 11.56
N ASP A 21 16.14 7.94 11.61
CA ASP A 21 15.31 8.42 10.50
C ASP A 21 16.15 8.72 9.24
N SER A 22 17.45 8.99 9.37
CA SER A 22 18.37 9.14 8.23
C SER A 22 18.39 7.91 7.31
N ARG A 23 18.14 6.72 7.86
CA ARG A 23 18.05 5.49 7.06
C ARG A 23 16.82 5.44 6.16
N CYS A 24 15.83 6.29 6.41
CA CYS A 24 14.59 6.42 5.63
C CYS A 24 14.53 7.72 4.83
N ALA A 25 15.61 8.52 4.78
CA ALA A 25 15.62 9.84 4.15
C ALA A 25 15.19 9.80 2.68
N ALA A 26 15.62 8.80 1.91
CA ALA A 26 15.23 8.63 0.52
C ALA A 26 13.71 8.40 0.36
N ALA A 27 13.11 7.59 1.23
CA ALA A 27 11.68 7.34 1.22
C ALA A 27 10.88 8.60 1.61
N ALA A 28 11.36 9.33 2.62
CA ALA A 28 10.75 10.60 3.04
C ALA A 28 10.77 11.64 1.91
N ALA A 29 11.91 11.76 1.20
CA ALA A 29 12.04 12.65 0.04
C ALA A 29 11.07 12.25 -1.08
N TRP A 30 10.98 10.95 -1.40
CA TRP A 30 10.08 10.43 -2.43
C TRP A 30 8.62 10.68 -2.11
N TRP A 31 8.18 10.39 -0.88
CA TRP A 31 6.80 10.66 -0.45
C TRP A 31 6.43 12.13 -0.54
N LYS A 32 7.39 13.02 -0.25
CA LYS A 32 7.18 14.47 -0.39
C LYS A 32 7.08 14.89 -1.85
N SER A 33 7.92 14.35 -2.75
CA SER A 33 7.88 14.70 -4.17
C SER A 33 6.67 14.12 -4.91
N SER A 34 6.15 12.97 -4.47
CA SER A 34 5.03 12.29 -5.11
C SER A 34 3.68 12.56 -4.42
N ALA A 35 3.62 13.54 -3.50
CA ALA A 35 2.48 13.76 -2.62
C ALA A 35 1.17 14.00 -3.38
N ASP A 36 1.22 14.78 -4.47
CA ASP A 36 0.05 15.18 -5.26
C ASP A 36 -0.58 13.99 -5.98
N LYS A 37 0.22 13.19 -6.70
CA LYS A 37 -0.21 11.94 -7.33
C LYS A 37 -0.88 11.01 -6.32
N TRP A 38 -0.24 10.78 -5.18
CA TRP A 38 -0.80 9.89 -4.16
C TRP A 38 -2.02 10.45 -3.44
N ALA A 39 -2.23 11.78 -3.46
CA ALA A 39 -3.47 12.36 -2.98
C ALA A 39 -4.64 12.02 -3.93
N LEU A 40 -4.42 12.03 -5.24
CA LEU A 40 -5.41 11.60 -6.25
C LEU A 40 -5.76 10.12 -6.07
N VAL A 41 -4.75 9.26 -5.96
CA VAL A 41 -4.93 7.82 -5.71
C VAL A 41 -5.77 7.60 -4.44
N ARG A 42 -5.44 8.25 -3.32
CA ARG A 42 -6.21 8.12 -2.07
C ARG A 42 -7.63 8.62 -2.21
N THR A 43 -7.84 9.75 -2.88
CA THR A 43 -9.17 10.32 -3.11
C THR A 43 -10.06 9.34 -3.87
N LYS A 44 -9.52 8.66 -4.89
CA LYS A 44 -10.30 7.65 -5.61
C LYS A 44 -10.59 6.42 -4.75
N TRP A 45 -9.65 5.98 -3.94
CA TRP A 45 -9.91 4.90 -2.99
C TRP A 45 -10.99 5.26 -1.97
N ASP A 46 -11.01 6.51 -1.47
CA ASP A 46 -12.06 6.99 -0.57
C ASP A 46 -13.45 6.89 -1.24
N ASP A 47 -13.56 7.24 -2.53
CA ASP A 47 -14.79 7.03 -3.32
C ASP A 47 -15.17 5.53 -3.43
N VAL A 48 -14.20 4.66 -3.75
CA VAL A 48 -14.42 3.21 -3.84
C VAL A 48 -14.93 2.63 -2.52
N TYR A 49 -14.27 2.95 -1.41
CA TYR A 49 -14.68 2.49 -0.08
C TYR A 49 -16.01 3.11 0.36
N GLY A 50 -16.33 4.32 -0.10
CA GLY A 50 -17.60 5.00 0.14
C GLY A 50 -18.84 4.30 -0.47
N ARG A 51 -18.64 3.31 -1.35
CA ARG A 51 -19.73 2.56 -2.01
C ARG A 51 -20.49 1.62 -1.08
N ASN A 52 -19.98 1.33 0.12
CA ASN A 52 -20.59 0.40 1.10
C ASN A 52 -20.90 -0.99 0.50
N LYS A 53 -19.96 -1.54 -0.27
CA LYS A 53 -20.04 -2.88 -0.86
C LYS A 53 -18.77 -3.68 -0.54
N ASP A 54 -18.86 -5.00 -0.68
CA ASP A 54 -17.68 -5.85 -0.62
C ASP A 54 -16.70 -5.46 -1.73
N LEU A 55 -15.45 -5.21 -1.34
CA LEU A 55 -14.38 -4.88 -2.28
C LEU A 55 -13.74 -6.17 -2.78
N SER A 56 -13.87 -6.43 -4.08
CA SER A 56 -13.12 -7.47 -4.79
C SER A 56 -12.36 -6.84 -5.94
N LEU A 57 -11.10 -7.25 -6.13
CA LEU A 57 -10.25 -6.71 -7.20
C LEU A 57 -9.95 -7.76 -8.27
N GLU A 58 -9.75 -7.30 -9.50
CA GLU A 58 -9.07 -8.08 -10.52
C GLU A 58 -7.62 -8.33 -10.13
N GLU A 59 -7.10 -9.53 -10.41
CA GLU A 59 -5.69 -9.82 -10.16
C GLU A 59 -4.80 -8.99 -11.11
N LYS A 60 -5.26 -8.85 -12.36
CA LYS A 60 -4.57 -8.12 -13.43
C LYS A 60 -5.57 -7.49 -14.39
N VAL A 61 -5.18 -6.34 -14.94
CA VAL A 61 -5.78 -5.69 -16.11
C VAL A 61 -4.66 -5.56 -17.14
N ASP A 62 -4.93 -5.83 -18.42
CA ASP A 62 -3.93 -5.87 -19.50
C ASP A 62 -2.60 -6.55 -19.13
N ASN A 63 -2.70 -7.69 -18.42
CA ASN A 63 -1.57 -8.48 -17.94
C ASN A 63 -0.60 -7.74 -16.98
N LYS A 64 -1.02 -6.62 -16.40
CA LYS A 64 -0.32 -5.88 -15.34
C LYS A 64 -1.14 -5.88 -14.05
N VAL A 65 -0.45 -5.88 -12.92
CA VAL A 65 -1.04 -5.77 -11.57
C VAL A 65 -1.17 -4.29 -11.19
N LEU A 66 -2.13 -3.93 -10.33
CA LEU A 66 -2.47 -2.52 -10.04
C LEU A 66 -1.26 -1.64 -9.69
N TYR A 67 -0.38 -2.10 -8.80
CA TYR A 67 0.77 -1.30 -8.37
C TYR A 67 1.70 -0.95 -9.54
N LYS A 68 1.78 -1.78 -10.59
CA LYS A 68 2.61 -1.45 -11.75
C LYS A 68 2.09 -0.23 -12.50
N TYR A 69 0.78 0.03 -12.49
CA TYR A 69 0.21 1.24 -13.07
C TYR A 69 0.43 2.44 -12.15
N LEU A 70 0.11 2.29 -10.86
CA LEU A 70 0.17 3.41 -9.90
C LEU A 70 1.59 3.94 -9.66
N PHE A 71 2.61 3.09 -9.80
CA PHE A 71 4.02 3.49 -9.68
C PHE A 71 4.68 3.85 -11.01
N ASP A 72 3.96 3.74 -12.13
CA ASP A 72 4.45 4.16 -13.44
C ASP A 72 4.22 5.67 -13.60
N ASP A 73 5.22 6.38 -14.11
CA ASP A 73 5.17 7.82 -14.34
C ASP A 73 4.26 8.18 -15.53
N GLU A 74 3.85 7.19 -16.35
CA GLU A 74 2.88 7.35 -17.42
C GLU A 74 1.47 7.72 -16.91
N TYR A 75 1.13 7.40 -15.66
CA TYR A 75 -0.19 7.63 -15.07
C TYR A 75 -0.09 8.67 -13.95
N ASP A 76 -0.22 9.95 -14.30
CA ASP A 76 -0.09 11.06 -13.33
C ASP A 76 -1.30 11.99 -13.35
N GLN A 77 -2.16 11.89 -14.37
CA GLN A 77 -3.39 12.67 -14.43
C GLN A 77 -4.51 12.01 -13.63
N LYS A 78 -5.38 12.83 -13.07
CA LYS A 78 -6.52 12.38 -12.25
C LYS A 78 -7.37 11.34 -12.98
N ASP A 79 -7.80 11.65 -14.21
CA ASP A 79 -8.73 10.80 -14.96
C ASP A 79 -8.10 9.43 -15.28
N GLU A 80 -6.81 9.40 -15.61
CA GLU A 80 -6.05 8.17 -15.86
C GLU A 80 -5.94 7.30 -14.60
N ILE A 81 -5.64 7.91 -13.45
CA ILE A 81 -5.56 7.22 -12.16
C ILE A 81 -6.92 6.64 -11.78
N GLU A 82 -7.99 7.41 -11.99
CA GLU A 82 -9.36 6.96 -11.71
C GLU A 82 -9.76 5.80 -12.60
N GLU A 83 -9.49 5.88 -13.91
CA GLU A 83 -9.76 4.81 -14.87
C GLU A 83 -8.99 3.53 -14.52
N VAL A 84 -7.70 3.66 -14.18
CA VAL A 84 -6.88 2.54 -13.73
C VAL A 84 -7.51 1.91 -12.50
N ILE A 85 -7.79 2.65 -11.43
CA ILE A 85 -8.33 2.07 -10.19
C ILE A 85 -9.67 1.37 -10.46
N GLU A 86 -10.56 1.99 -11.24
CA GLU A 86 -11.87 1.41 -11.57
C GLU A 86 -11.75 0.13 -12.39
N SER A 87 -10.78 0.04 -13.32
CA SER A 87 -10.56 -1.17 -14.11
C SER A 87 -10.23 -2.39 -13.24
N PHE A 88 -9.71 -2.18 -12.03
CA PHE A 88 -9.42 -3.24 -11.07
C PHE A 88 -10.57 -3.54 -10.12
N VAL A 89 -11.56 -2.66 -9.92
CA VAL A 89 -12.66 -2.89 -8.97
C VAL A 89 -13.73 -3.75 -9.64
N LYS A 90 -13.98 -4.95 -9.10
CA LYS A 90 -15.04 -5.84 -9.57
C LYS A 90 -16.42 -5.26 -9.20
N GLN A 91 -17.36 -5.36 -10.13
CA GLN A 91 -18.75 -4.89 -9.95
C GLN A 91 -19.59 -5.83 -9.09
#